data_AF-A0A967SNM8-F1
#
_entry.id   AF-A0A967SNM8-F1
#
_cell.length_a   1.000
_cell.length_b   1.000
_cell.length_c   1.000
_cell.angle_alpha   90.00
_cell.angle_beta   90.00
_cell.angle_gamma   90.00
#
_symmetry.space_group_name_H-M   'P 1'
#
loop_
_entity.id
_entity.type
_entity.pdbx_description
1 polymer ?
#
loop_
_entity_poly.entity_id
_entity_poly.type
_entity_poly.pdbx_seq_one_letter_code
_entity_poly.pdbx_strand_id
1 'polypeptide(L)'
;IVAAPTVAALGTVGAALLVAFVGLAASIVTIGWNPARSAADGATRGAQALRGAVESIDPAAASGPFRRMLRSRARRAETPAEEGVGLEPRAAEPEPGSEAGPEAAVERSGRRMSGGGPVDGTPFEGPMEAGEPGSAPPVPLLQSKPDRDPALTSRELDRLGEVLVDTLQTFRVEGEIVGRTTGPVVTQYEFAPAPGIKVSRVEALDADLALALKAPSVRIVAPIPGKAAVGVEVPNPEPEVVYLREIVEAPAFQRSRGQLPLALGKDLEGTPYVSDLAKMPHLLIAGATGSGKSVCINTIITSLIYRHSPETLRLLLIDPKMVELSMYGDLPHLRHPVVTDPEDAALVLRWAVYEMERRYELLSQNSVRSIAEFNQRVAEGKPLRRVEPH
;
A
#
# COMPACT_ATOMS: atom_id res chain seq x y z
N ILE A 1 14.42 14.86 -58.68
CA ILE A 1 15.88 15.12 -58.72
C ILE A 1 16.11 16.22 -57.67
N VAL A 2 16.32 15.94 -56.39
CA VAL A 2 17.47 15.32 -55.73
C VAL A 2 16.97 14.79 -54.38
N ALA A 3 16.97 13.47 -54.16
CA ALA A 3 16.84 12.86 -52.83
C ALA A 3 17.29 11.40 -52.89
N ALA A 4 18.56 11.19 -53.26
CA ALA A 4 19.16 9.86 -53.33
C ALA A 4 20.60 9.79 -52.80
N PRO A 5 21.01 10.59 -51.79
CA PRO A 5 22.10 10.07 -50.94
C PRO A 5 21.90 10.17 -49.42
N THR A 6 20.81 10.73 -48.89
CA THR A 6 20.67 10.88 -47.42
C THR A 6 20.06 9.66 -46.70
N VAL A 7 19.40 8.75 -47.42
CA VAL A 7 18.80 7.53 -46.82
C VAL A 7 19.85 6.43 -46.58
N ALA A 8 21.03 6.51 -47.20
CA ALA A 8 22.07 5.50 -47.07
C ALA A 8 22.90 5.58 -45.76
N ALA A 9 22.81 6.69 -45.01
CA ALA A 9 23.66 6.91 -43.81
C ALA A 9 22.93 6.79 -42.45
N LEU A 10 21.60 6.87 -42.39
CA LEU A 10 20.85 6.88 -41.10
C LEU A 10 19.80 5.75 -40.94
N GLY A 11 19.63 4.90 -41.95
CA GLY A 11 18.60 3.87 -41.93
C GLY A 11 17.17 4.44 -41.82
N THR A 12 16.17 3.55 -41.89
CA THR A 12 14.75 3.93 -41.85
C THR A 12 14.35 4.58 -40.52
N VAL A 13 15.00 4.17 -39.42
CA VAL A 13 14.74 4.68 -38.07
C VAL A 13 15.27 6.12 -37.89
N GLY A 14 16.46 6.41 -38.40
CA GLY A 14 17.03 7.77 -38.31
C GLY A 14 16.28 8.77 -39.17
N ALA A 15 15.81 8.35 -40.35
CA ALA A 15 14.94 9.19 -41.19
C ALA A 15 13.60 9.49 -40.50
N ALA A 16 13.00 8.52 -39.82
CA ALA A 16 11.74 8.71 -39.09
C ALA A 16 11.89 9.69 -37.90
N LEU A 17 12.99 9.60 -37.15
CA LEU A 17 13.28 10.51 -36.04
C LEU A 17 13.53 11.94 -36.52
N LEU A 18 14.20 12.11 -37.66
CA LEU A 18 14.49 13.43 -38.21
C LEU A 18 13.21 14.10 -38.75
N VAL A 19 12.32 13.34 -39.37
CA VAL A 19 10.99 13.82 -39.78
C VAL A 19 10.13 14.18 -38.57
N ALA A 20 10.16 13.39 -37.49
CA ALA A 20 9.44 13.69 -36.25
C ALA A 20 9.97 14.98 -35.58
N PHE A 21 11.28 15.17 -35.55
CA PHE A 21 11.91 16.36 -34.98
C PHE A 21 11.60 17.63 -35.78
N VAL A 22 11.66 17.55 -37.11
CA VAL A 22 11.29 18.67 -37.99
C VAL A 22 9.80 18.98 -37.88
N GLY A 23 8.94 17.96 -37.76
CA GLY A 23 7.50 18.13 -37.52
C GLY A 23 7.19 18.79 -36.17
N LEU A 24 7.92 18.45 -35.11
CA LEU A 24 7.80 19.06 -33.79
C LEU A 24 8.26 20.53 -33.79
N ALA A 25 9.38 20.83 -34.46
CA ALA A 25 9.85 22.20 -34.61
C ALA A 25 8.89 23.05 -35.45
N ALA A 26 8.35 22.50 -36.54
CA ALA A 26 7.39 23.20 -37.39
C ALA A 26 6.06 23.48 -36.67
N SER A 27 5.60 22.57 -35.79
CA SER A 27 4.38 22.76 -35.00
C SER A 27 4.53 23.81 -33.90
N ILE A 28 5.71 23.92 -33.27
CA ILE A 28 6.02 25.00 -32.32
C ILE A 28 5.96 26.38 -33.01
N VAL A 29 6.43 26.47 -34.25
CA VAL A 29 6.45 27.73 -35.03
C VAL A 29 5.06 28.08 -35.60
N THR A 30 4.28 27.11 -36.04
CA THR A 30 2.96 27.35 -36.67
C THR A 30 1.82 27.56 -35.67
N ILE A 31 1.90 26.96 -34.47
CA ILE A 31 0.84 27.03 -33.45
C ILE A 31 1.09 28.19 -32.45
N GLY A 32 2.25 28.87 -32.52
CA GLY A 32 2.57 30.01 -31.66
C GLY A 32 2.69 29.65 -30.17
N TRP A 33 2.85 28.36 -29.85
CA TRP A 33 2.93 27.87 -28.48
C TRP A 33 4.35 28.00 -27.95
N ASN A 34 4.55 28.94 -27.02
CA ASN A 34 5.83 29.11 -26.32
C ASN A 34 5.76 28.46 -24.93
N PRO A 35 6.40 27.31 -24.70
CA PRO A 35 6.32 26.57 -23.43
C PRO A 35 6.86 27.37 -22.24
N ALA A 36 7.82 28.28 -22.46
CA ALA A 36 8.34 29.15 -21.40
C ALA A 36 7.34 30.22 -20.95
N ARG A 37 6.54 30.76 -21.88
CA ARG A 37 5.46 31.71 -21.54
C ARG A 37 4.30 31.03 -20.84
N SER A 38 3.95 29.80 -21.24
CA SER A 38 2.91 29.00 -20.58
C SER A 38 3.25 28.66 -19.13
N ALA A 39 4.54 28.47 -18.80
CA ALA A 39 4.99 28.23 -17.43
C ALA A 39 4.96 29.51 -16.57
N ALA A 40 5.34 30.65 -17.15
CA ALA A 40 5.29 31.96 -16.48
C ALA A 40 3.85 32.44 -16.23
N ASP A 41 2.95 32.24 -17.19
CA ASP A 41 1.52 32.58 -17.07
C ASP A 41 0.79 31.64 -16.08
N GLY A 42 1.23 30.38 -15.96
CA GLY A 42 0.74 29.44 -14.94
C GLY A 42 1.16 29.84 -13.52
N ALA A 43 2.41 30.28 -13.34
CA ALA A 43 2.92 30.73 -12.05
C ALA A 43 2.24 32.02 -11.55
N THR A 44 1.98 32.96 -12.45
CA THR A 44 1.32 34.23 -12.13
C THR A 44 -0.17 34.06 -11.80
N ARG A 45 -0.88 33.19 -12.54
CA ARG A 45 -2.28 32.83 -12.23
C ARG A 45 -2.40 32.04 -10.93
N GLY A 46 -1.47 31.13 -10.66
CA GLY A 46 -1.39 30.40 -9.39
C GLY A 46 -1.16 31.32 -8.19
N ALA A 47 -0.30 32.33 -8.33
CA ALA A 47 -0.06 33.33 -7.28
C ALA A 47 -1.26 34.25 -7.02
N GLN A 48 -2.01 34.62 -8.07
CA GLN A 48 -3.23 35.43 -7.94
C GLN A 48 -4.40 34.64 -7.35
N ALA A 49 -4.55 33.36 -7.71
CA ALA A 49 -5.52 32.46 -7.10
C ALA A 49 -5.22 32.22 -5.62
N LEU A 50 -3.94 32.07 -5.24
CA LEU A 50 -3.50 31.98 -3.85
C LEU A 50 -3.84 33.25 -3.06
N ARG A 51 -3.67 34.45 -3.63
CA ARG A 51 -4.05 35.71 -2.98
C ARG A 51 -5.56 35.79 -2.73
N GLY A 52 -6.37 35.43 -3.72
CA GLY A 52 -7.83 35.42 -3.58
C GLY A 52 -8.33 34.37 -2.57
N ALA A 53 -7.68 33.22 -2.49
CA ALA A 53 -7.99 32.17 -1.51
C ALA A 53 -7.54 32.53 -0.09
N VAL A 54 -6.49 33.34 0.07
CA VAL A 54 -6.03 33.85 1.37
C VAL A 54 -6.93 34.97 1.90
N GLU A 55 -7.53 35.77 1.01
CA GLU A 55 -8.45 36.86 1.37
C GLU A 55 -9.87 36.39 1.71
N SER A 56 -10.27 35.18 1.28
CA SER A 56 -11.63 34.63 1.51
C SER A 56 -11.78 33.82 2.81
N ILE A 57 -10.72 33.67 3.61
CA ILE A 57 -10.75 32.88 4.85
C ILE A 57 -11.19 33.77 6.03
N ASP A 58 -12.34 33.43 6.61
CA ASP A 58 -12.88 34.09 7.81
C ASP A 58 -11.90 33.94 9.00
N PRO A 59 -11.36 35.04 9.53
CA PRO A 59 -10.32 35.03 10.55
C PRO A 59 -10.78 34.53 11.93
N ALA A 60 -12.07 34.18 12.11
CA ALA A 60 -12.61 33.64 13.36
C ALA A 60 -12.46 32.12 13.54
N ALA A 61 -12.15 31.34 12.49
CA ALA A 61 -12.26 29.87 12.51
C ALA A 61 -10.96 29.06 12.70
N ALA A 62 -9.78 29.67 12.89
CA ALA A 62 -8.50 28.94 12.94
C ALA A 62 -7.65 29.23 14.19
N SER A 63 -7.26 28.18 14.92
CA SER A 63 -6.50 28.24 16.18
C SER A 63 -4.98 28.44 16.01
N GLY A 64 -4.35 28.93 17.09
CA GLY A 64 -3.18 29.82 17.10
C GLY A 64 -1.80 29.37 16.54
N PRO A 65 -1.43 28.09 16.40
CA PRO A 65 -0.11 27.74 15.85
C PRO A 65 -0.01 28.00 14.34
N PHE A 66 -1.07 27.67 13.59
CA PHE A 66 -1.13 27.78 12.14
C PHE A 66 -1.07 29.25 11.67
N ARG A 67 -1.69 30.16 12.44
CA ARG A 67 -1.70 31.61 12.19
C ARG A 67 -0.32 32.26 12.27
N ARG A 68 0.60 31.71 13.09
CA ARG A 68 1.98 32.23 13.22
C ARG A 68 2.86 31.81 12.05
N MET A 69 2.71 30.58 11.57
CA MET A 69 3.48 30.05 10.44
C MET A 69 3.13 30.76 9.12
N LEU A 70 1.84 31.06 8.89
CA LEU A 70 1.42 31.79 7.70
C LEU A 70 1.88 33.27 7.72
N ARG A 71 1.82 33.93 8.89
CA ARG A 71 2.29 35.32 9.04
C ARG A 71 3.82 35.46 8.91
N SER A 72 4.59 34.49 9.41
CA SER A 72 6.06 34.54 9.33
C SER A 72 6.56 34.37 7.89
N ARG A 73 5.85 33.60 7.06
CA ARG A 73 6.14 33.49 5.62
C ARG A 73 5.67 34.68 4.80
N ALA A 74 4.50 35.26 5.10
CA ALA A 74 4.02 36.48 4.44
C ALA A 74 4.98 37.67 4.65
N ARG A 75 5.50 37.85 5.88
CA ARG A 75 6.49 38.91 6.18
C ARG A 75 7.84 38.71 5.49
N ARG A 76 8.22 37.48 5.16
CA ARG A 76 9.47 37.17 4.44
C ARG A 76 9.38 37.45 2.94
N ALA A 77 8.16 37.59 2.41
CA ALA A 77 7.91 37.93 1.02
C ALA A 77 7.81 39.46 0.77
N GLU A 78 7.82 40.28 1.83
CA GLU A 78 7.63 41.74 1.75
C GLU A 78 8.92 42.57 1.89
N THR A 79 10.10 41.95 2.03
CA THR A 79 11.38 42.69 2.02
C THR A 79 11.88 42.91 0.59
N PRO A 80 12.06 44.17 0.12
CA PRO A 80 12.65 44.45 -1.18
C PRO A 80 14.14 44.04 -1.20
N ALA A 81 14.59 43.50 -2.33
CA ALA A 81 16.01 43.31 -2.60
C ALA A 81 16.65 44.67 -2.91
N GLU A 82 17.68 45.06 -2.16
CA GLU A 82 18.54 46.20 -2.48
C GLU A 82 19.60 45.80 -3.53
N GLU A 83 19.73 46.63 -4.56
CA GLU A 83 20.80 46.68 -5.58
C GLU A 83 22.16 47.00 -4.91
N GLY A 84 23.36 46.58 -5.33
CA GLY A 84 23.85 45.78 -6.44
C GLY A 84 25.40 45.87 -6.43
N VAL A 85 26.13 44.90 -6.99
CA VAL A 85 27.50 45.09 -7.51
C VAL A 85 27.68 44.17 -8.71
N GLY A 86 27.95 44.75 -9.87
CA GLY A 86 28.13 44.04 -11.13
C GLY A 86 29.52 43.42 -11.29
N LEU A 87 29.58 42.33 -12.05
CA LEU A 87 30.79 41.85 -12.73
C LEU A 87 30.37 41.20 -14.06
N GLU A 88 31.01 41.65 -15.14
CA GLU A 88 30.83 41.23 -16.54
C GLU A 88 31.29 39.77 -16.81
N PRO A 89 30.85 39.16 -17.93
CA PRO A 89 31.09 37.75 -18.22
C PRO A 89 32.45 37.52 -18.86
N ARG A 90 33.22 36.55 -18.36
CA ARG A 90 34.45 36.08 -18.98
C ARG A 90 34.24 34.72 -19.64
N ALA A 91 34.46 34.67 -20.95
CA ALA A 91 34.48 33.47 -21.77
C ALA A 91 35.68 32.55 -21.39
N ALA A 92 35.48 31.24 -21.52
CA ALA A 92 36.54 30.25 -21.53
C ALA A 92 36.33 29.29 -22.71
N GLU A 93 37.35 29.23 -23.57
CA GLU A 93 37.53 28.34 -24.71
C GLU A 93 37.91 26.90 -24.29
N PRO A 94 37.90 25.92 -25.23
CA PRO A 94 37.73 24.50 -24.93
C PRO A 94 38.99 23.61 -25.10
N GLU A 95 38.76 22.29 -24.91
CA GLU A 95 39.49 21.07 -25.37
C GLU A 95 40.49 20.41 -24.39
N PRO A 96 40.84 19.09 -24.53
CA PRO A 96 40.33 18.03 -25.42
C PRO A 96 40.07 16.65 -24.73
N GLY A 97 39.57 15.69 -25.51
CA GLY A 97 38.99 14.41 -25.10
C GLY A 97 39.92 13.21 -24.83
N SER A 98 39.31 12.05 -24.54
CA SER A 98 39.88 10.71 -24.71
C SER A 98 38.76 9.65 -24.64
N GLU A 99 38.43 9.13 -25.83
CA GLU A 99 38.15 7.75 -26.26
C GLU A 99 37.28 6.75 -25.47
N ALA A 100 36.65 5.88 -26.24
CA ALA A 100 35.55 4.97 -25.90
C ALA A 100 35.95 3.48 -25.85
N GLY A 101 35.19 2.73 -25.02
CA GLY A 101 34.81 1.33 -25.20
C GLY A 101 35.57 0.28 -24.36
N PRO A 102 35.08 -0.98 -24.22
CA PRO A 102 33.77 -1.55 -24.60
C PRO A 102 33.06 -2.35 -23.46
N GLU A 103 31.89 -2.91 -23.79
CA GLU A 103 31.05 -3.81 -22.97
C GLU A 103 31.75 -5.08 -22.44
N ALA A 104 31.35 -5.53 -21.23
CA ALA A 104 31.38 -6.94 -20.85
C ALA A 104 30.34 -7.26 -19.76
N ALA A 105 29.57 -8.32 -19.99
CA ALA A 105 28.60 -8.92 -19.09
C ALA A 105 29.26 -9.56 -17.85
N VAL A 106 28.62 -9.48 -16.68
CA VAL A 106 28.93 -10.34 -15.51
C VAL A 106 27.66 -10.74 -14.75
N GLU A 107 27.36 -12.03 -14.88
CA GLU A 107 26.83 -12.98 -13.91
C GLU A 107 26.02 -12.53 -12.67
N ARG A 108 24.83 -13.14 -12.57
CA ARG A 108 24.12 -13.39 -11.32
C ARG A 108 24.98 -14.27 -10.41
N SER A 109 25.41 -13.72 -9.28
CA SER A 109 25.91 -14.50 -8.14
C SER A 109 25.16 -14.09 -6.88
N GLY A 110 24.56 -15.10 -6.24
CA GLY A 110 23.75 -14.94 -5.05
C GLY A 110 24.58 -14.46 -3.87
N ARG A 111 24.07 -13.44 -3.18
CA ARG A 111 24.52 -13.09 -1.83
C ARG A 111 23.31 -13.07 -0.90
N ARG A 112 23.21 -14.11 -0.09
CA ARG A 112 22.45 -14.14 1.16
C ARG A 112 22.80 -12.88 1.95
N MET A 113 21.85 -11.96 2.09
CA MET A 113 21.87 -10.95 3.14
C MET A 113 21.22 -11.56 4.37
N SER A 114 22.05 -12.28 5.13
CA SER A 114 21.80 -12.57 6.54
C SER A 114 22.16 -11.32 7.34
N GLY A 115 21.23 -10.79 8.14
CA GLY A 115 21.55 -9.83 9.21
C GLY A 115 20.63 -8.62 9.33
N GLY A 116 19.33 -8.84 9.53
CA GLY A 116 18.46 -7.88 10.21
C GLY A 116 18.10 -8.48 11.56
N GLY A 117 18.67 -7.99 12.66
CA GLY A 117 18.40 -8.50 14.01
C GLY A 117 16.93 -8.32 14.41
N PRO A 118 16.44 -9.06 15.42
CA PRO A 118 15.07 -8.89 15.90
C PRO A 118 14.97 -7.52 16.56
N VAL A 119 14.10 -6.66 16.03
CA VAL A 119 13.53 -5.56 16.81
C VAL A 119 12.56 -6.20 17.79
N ASP A 120 13.07 -6.55 18.97
CA ASP A 120 12.24 -6.92 20.12
C ASP A 120 11.44 -5.68 20.54
N GLY A 121 10.24 -5.55 19.97
CA GLY A 121 9.23 -4.64 20.47
C GLY A 121 8.73 -5.14 21.82
N THR A 122 8.79 -4.28 22.83
CA THR A 122 8.11 -4.52 24.12
C THR A 122 6.62 -4.75 23.87
N PRO A 123 5.96 -5.70 24.58
CA PRO A 123 4.54 -5.95 24.43
C PRO A 123 3.74 -4.68 24.71
N PHE A 124 2.84 -4.30 23.80
CA PHE A 124 1.75 -3.39 24.13
C PHE A 124 0.96 -3.98 25.30
N GLU A 125 0.78 -3.20 26.38
CA GLU A 125 0.04 -3.62 27.57
C GLU A 125 -1.44 -3.83 27.24
N GLY A 126 -1.80 -5.10 26.99
CA GLY A 126 -3.16 -5.64 27.06
C GLY A 126 -4.21 -5.11 26.07
N PRO A 127 -5.33 -5.81 25.88
CA PRO A 127 -6.54 -5.20 25.32
C PRO A 127 -7.11 -4.19 26.31
N MET A 128 -7.59 -3.03 25.82
CA MET A 128 -8.34 -2.08 26.64
C MET A 128 -9.62 -2.71 27.17
N GLU A 129 -9.89 -2.56 28.46
CA GLU A 129 -11.19 -2.90 29.05
C GLU A 129 -12.27 -1.95 28.52
N ALA A 130 -13.42 -2.50 28.12
CA ALA A 130 -14.53 -1.73 27.60
C ALA A 130 -15.20 -0.90 28.71
N GLY A 131 -15.33 0.42 28.53
CA GLY A 131 -16.15 1.26 29.40
C GLY A 131 -15.63 2.67 29.73
N GLU A 132 -14.34 2.95 29.50
CA GLU A 132 -13.78 4.30 29.74
C GLU A 132 -13.78 5.17 28.46
N PRO A 133 -13.82 6.52 28.56
CA PRO A 133 -13.64 7.40 27.41
C PRO A 133 -12.25 7.15 26.78
N GLY A 134 -12.22 6.52 25.61
CA GLY A 134 -10.99 6.05 24.97
C GLY A 134 -10.80 4.53 24.95
N SER A 135 -11.69 3.77 25.60
CA SER A 135 -11.75 2.30 25.53
C SER A 135 -12.21 1.78 24.17
N ALA A 136 -11.86 0.52 23.87
CA ALA A 136 -12.29 -0.16 22.66
C ALA A 136 -13.83 -0.27 22.60
N PRO A 137 -14.44 -0.17 21.40
CA PRO A 137 -15.88 -0.35 21.26
C PRO A 137 -16.33 -1.75 21.75
N PRO A 138 -17.56 -1.88 22.26
CA PRO A 138 -18.05 -3.18 22.71
C PRO A 138 -18.21 -4.14 21.52
N VAL A 139 -17.61 -5.33 21.65
CA VAL A 139 -17.60 -6.39 20.62
C VAL A 139 -19.00 -6.78 20.11
N PRO A 140 -20.10 -6.74 20.91
CA PRO A 140 -21.45 -6.97 20.40
C PRO A 140 -21.92 -6.04 19.27
N LEU A 141 -21.22 -4.94 18.99
CA LEU A 141 -21.45 -4.13 17.79
C LEU A 141 -21.07 -4.86 16.49
N LEU A 142 -20.22 -5.89 16.58
CA LEU A 142 -19.87 -6.75 15.45
C LEU A 142 -20.83 -7.93 15.36
N GLN A 143 -21.20 -8.28 14.13
CA GLN A 143 -22.06 -9.43 13.85
C GLN A 143 -21.35 -10.74 14.20
N SER A 144 -22.07 -11.64 14.89
CA SER A 144 -21.62 -13.00 15.16
C SER A 144 -21.86 -13.91 13.97
N LYS A 145 -20.99 -14.90 13.79
CA LYS A 145 -21.19 -15.99 12.82
C LYS A 145 -22.42 -16.83 13.22
N PRO A 146 -23.30 -17.19 12.28
CA PRO A 146 -24.41 -18.13 12.54
C PRO A 146 -23.91 -19.57 12.68
N ASP A 147 -24.61 -20.38 13.48
CA ASP A 147 -24.33 -21.82 13.63
C ASP A 147 -24.67 -22.59 12.35
N ARG A 148 -23.81 -23.55 11.98
CA ARG A 148 -24.01 -24.47 10.84
C ARG A 148 -23.65 -25.90 11.24
N ASP A 149 -24.28 -26.87 10.57
CA ASP A 149 -24.01 -28.31 10.78
C ASP A 149 -22.76 -28.74 9.99
N PRO A 150 -21.64 -29.09 10.68
CA PRO A 150 -20.39 -29.46 10.03
C PRO A 150 -20.44 -30.82 9.32
N ALA A 151 -21.38 -31.71 9.67
CA ALA A 151 -21.41 -33.08 9.15
C ALA A 151 -21.90 -33.14 7.69
N LEU A 152 -22.84 -32.27 7.31
CA LEU A 152 -23.34 -32.17 5.94
C LEU A 152 -22.24 -31.67 4.99
N THR A 153 -21.45 -30.70 5.44
CA THR A 153 -20.36 -30.10 4.66
C THR A 153 -19.27 -31.10 4.30
N SER A 154 -18.89 -32.02 5.20
CA SER A 154 -17.79 -32.96 4.90
C SER A 154 -18.11 -33.93 3.75
N ARG A 155 -19.33 -34.47 3.69
CA ARG A 155 -19.72 -35.45 2.66
C ARG A 155 -19.73 -34.85 1.26
N GLU A 156 -20.18 -33.59 1.16
CA GLU A 156 -20.19 -32.86 -0.11
C GLU A 156 -18.78 -32.58 -0.60
N LEU A 157 -17.86 -32.26 0.31
CA LEU A 157 -16.44 -32.06 -0.02
C LEU A 157 -15.74 -33.37 -0.40
N ASP A 158 -16.07 -34.50 0.23
CA ASP A 158 -15.53 -35.80 -0.17
C ASP A 158 -15.91 -36.12 -1.63
N ARG A 159 -17.20 -35.94 -1.96
CA ARG A 159 -17.72 -36.12 -3.32
C ARG A 159 -17.07 -35.15 -4.33
N LEU A 160 -16.81 -33.91 -3.93
CA LEU A 160 -16.14 -32.94 -4.79
C LEU A 160 -14.70 -33.38 -5.10
N GLY A 161 -14.01 -33.99 -4.13
CA GLY A 161 -12.69 -34.60 -4.33
C GLY A 161 -12.72 -35.76 -5.33
N GLU A 162 -13.72 -36.65 -5.25
CA GLU A 162 -13.92 -37.73 -6.23
C GLU A 162 -14.10 -37.17 -7.65
N VAL A 163 -14.98 -36.17 -7.81
CA VAL A 163 -15.23 -35.53 -9.10
C VAL A 163 -13.96 -34.86 -9.65
N LEU A 164 -13.13 -34.25 -8.79
CA LEU A 164 -11.84 -33.68 -9.18
C LEU A 164 -10.91 -34.76 -9.77
N VAL A 165 -10.79 -35.91 -9.12
CA VAL A 165 -9.95 -37.03 -9.60
C VAL A 165 -10.47 -37.56 -10.93
N ASP A 166 -11.77 -37.82 -11.04
CA ASP A 166 -12.40 -38.29 -12.29
C ASP A 166 -12.20 -37.31 -13.45
N THR A 167 -12.28 -36.00 -13.15
CA THR A 167 -12.04 -34.95 -14.14
C THR A 167 -10.59 -34.95 -14.60
N LEU A 168 -9.62 -34.99 -13.67
CA LEU A 168 -8.19 -35.06 -14.02
C LEU A 168 -7.86 -36.28 -14.87
N GLN A 169 -8.46 -37.43 -14.55
CA GLN A 169 -8.33 -38.65 -15.35
C GLN A 169 -8.86 -38.48 -16.78
N THR A 170 -9.95 -37.74 -16.97
CA THR A 170 -10.51 -37.42 -18.30
C THR A 170 -9.50 -36.63 -19.16
N PHE A 171 -8.67 -35.78 -18.54
CA PHE A 171 -7.56 -35.08 -19.19
C PHE A 171 -6.25 -35.89 -19.28
N ARG A 172 -6.32 -37.19 -18.97
CA ARG A 172 -5.20 -38.15 -18.90
C ARG A 172 -4.11 -37.70 -17.92
N VAL A 173 -4.55 -37.13 -16.79
CA VAL A 173 -3.74 -36.83 -15.61
C VAL A 173 -4.17 -37.80 -14.53
N GLU A 174 -3.44 -38.91 -14.43
CA GLU A 174 -3.68 -39.92 -13.40
C GLU A 174 -3.00 -39.55 -12.08
N GLY A 175 -3.60 -39.95 -10.97
CA GLY A 175 -3.10 -39.69 -9.61
C GLY A 175 -4.20 -39.92 -8.59
N GLU A 176 -3.90 -39.56 -7.35
CA GLU A 176 -4.80 -39.75 -6.21
C GLU A 176 -4.80 -38.52 -5.28
N ILE A 177 -5.87 -38.36 -4.49
CA ILE A 177 -5.90 -37.37 -3.42
C ILE A 177 -5.27 -38.01 -2.18
N VAL A 178 -4.18 -37.42 -1.69
CA VAL A 178 -3.45 -37.88 -0.50
C VAL A 178 -3.83 -37.10 0.77
N GLY A 179 -4.52 -35.98 0.62
CA GLY A 179 -4.91 -35.12 1.72
C GLY A 179 -5.91 -34.05 1.31
N ARG A 180 -6.54 -33.43 2.31
CA ARG A 180 -7.49 -32.34 2.12
C ARG A 180 -7.38 -31.35 3.29
N THR A 181 -7.35 -30.07 2.96
CA THR A 181 -7.45 -28.97 3.92
C THR A 181 -8.69 -28.16 3.59
N THR A 182 -9.65 -28.15 4.51
CA THR A 182 -10.94 -27.47 4.32
C THR A 182 -10.90 -26.10 4.99
N GLY A 183 -11.01 -25.05 4.17
CA GLY A 183 -11.14 -23.67 4.64
C GLY A 183 -12.57 -23.15 4.54
N PRO A 184 -12.82 -21.91 4.97
CA PRO A 184 -14.17 -21.31 4.96
C PRO A 184 -14.72 -21.10 3.54
N VAL A 185 -13.87 -20.67 2.61
CA VAL A 185 -14.28 -20.29 1.24
C VAL A 185 -13.86 -21.33 0.19
N VAL A 186 -12.70 -21.95 0.40
CA VAL A 186 -12.11 -22.91 -0.53
C VAL A 186 -11.64 -24.14 0.24
N THR A 187 -11.57 -25.27 -0.46
CA THR A 187 -10.96 -26.50 0.01
C THR A 187 -9.76 -26.83 -0.88
N GLN A 188 -8.60 -27.06 -0.27
CA GLN A 188 -7.40 -27.49 -0.97
C GLN A 188 -7.30 -29.01 -0.94
N TYR A 189 -7.34 -29.64 -2.10
CA TYR A 189 -7.09 -31.07 -2.28
C TYR A 189 -5.62 -31.28 -2.62
N GLU A 190 -4.94 -32.13 -1.87
CA GLU A 190 -3.55 -32.50 -2.14
C GLU A 190 -3.56 -33.67 -3.11
N PHE A 191 -3.32 -33.37 -4.39
CA PHE A 191 -3.29 -34.35 -5.46
C PHE A 191 -1.86 -34.82 -5.72
N ALA A 192 -1.61 -36.12 -5.63
CA ALA A 192 -0.34 -36.75 -5.99
C ALA A 192 -0.45 -37.33 -7.41
N PRO A 193 0.21 -36.71 -8.43
CA PRO A 193 0.19 -37.24 -9.79
C PRO A 193 0.96 -38.56 -9.88
N ALA A 194 0.50 -39.45 -10.77
CA ALA A 194 1.19 -40.70 -11.06
C ALA A 194 2.61 -40.46 -11.64
N PRO A 195 3.55 -41.40 -11.46
CA PRO A 195 4.90 -41.29 -12.01
C PRO A 195 4.90 -40.99 -13.52
N GLY A 196 5.68 -39.99 -13.93
CA GLY A 196 5.80 -39.57 -15.34
C GLY A 196 4.82 -38.47 -15.75
N ILE A 197 3.84 -38.11 -14.93
CA ILE A 197 3.02 -36.92 -15.16
C ILE A 197 3.80 -35.66 -14.76
N LYS A 198 3.94 -34.72 -15.69
CA LYS A 198 4.58 -33.43 -15.42
C LYS A 198 3.65 -32.53 -14.62
N VAL A 199 4.18 -31.89 -13.57
CA VAL A 199 3.45 -30.93 -12.73
C VAL A 199 2.85 -29.80 -13.56
N SER A 200 3.60 -29.27 -14.54
CA SER A 200 3.13 -28.21 -15.44
C SER A 200 1.89 -28.58 -16.26
N ARG A 201 1.63 -29.88 -16.43
CA ARG A 201 0.42 -30.37 -17.11
C ARG A 201 -0.80 -30.21 -16.22
N VAL A 202 -0.65 -30.39 -14.91
CA VAL A 202 -1.73 -30.18 -13.94
C VAL A 202 -2.01 -28.68 -13.83
N GLU A 203 -0.97 -27.85 -13.71
CA GLU A 203 -1.09 -26.38 -13.63
C GLU A 203 -1.84 -25.77 -14.82
N ALA A 204 -1.67 -26.33 -16.01
CA ALA A 204 -2.33 -25.84 -17.23
C ALA A 204 -3.82 -26.19 -17.33
N LEU A 205 -4.39 -26.95 -16.38
CA LEU A 205 -5.79 -27.38 -16.40
C LEU A 205 -6.70 -26.53 -15.48
N ASP A 206 -6.21 -25.44 -14.90
CA ASP A 206 -6.98 -24.61 -13.95
C ASP A 206 -8.35 -24.16 -14.51
N ALA A 207 -8.39 -23.65 -15.75
CA ALA A 207 -9.60 -23.21 -16.42
C ALA A 207 -10.55 -24.38 -16.78
N ASP A 208 -9.99 -25.50 -17.25
CA ASP A 208 -10.75 -26.69 -17.62
C ASP A 208 -11.35 -27.37 -16.38
N LEU A 209 -10.61 -27.43 -15.28
CA LEU A 209 -11.07 -27.92 -13.98
C LEU A 209 -12.17 -27.00 -13.43
N ALA A 210 -12.02 -25.67 -13.52
CA ALA A 210 -13.06 -24.74 -13.11
C ALA A 210 -14.38 -25.01 -13.87
N LEU A 211 -14.30 -25.23 -15.18
CA LEU A 211 -15.47 -25.55 -16.01
C LEU A 211 -16.12 -26.87 -15.60
N ALA A 212 -15.33 -27.93 -15.46
CA ALA A 212 -15.83 -29.27 -15.11
C ALA A 212 -16.44 -29.33 -13.71
N LEU A 213 -15.83 -28.64 -12.75
CA LEU A 213 -16.29 -28.56 -11.36
C LEU A 213 -17.40 -27.52 -11.17
N LYS A 214 -17.80 -26.79 -12.22
CA LYS A 214 -18.76 -25.67 -12.17
C LYS A 214 -18.36 -24.61 -11.15
N ALA A 215 -17.06 -24.42 -10.98
CA ALA A 215 -16.49 -23.43 -10.08
C ALA A 215 -16.19 -22.12 -10.85
N PRO A 216 -16.29 -20.95 -10.20
CA PRO A 216 -15.88 -19.68 -10.81
C PRO A 216 -14.42 -19.66 -11.25
N SER A 217 -13.55 -20.31 -10.47
CA SER A 217 -12.12 -20.44 -10.71
C SER A 217 -11.55 -21.55 -9.82
N VAL A 218 -10.48 -22.20 -10.27
CA VAL A 218 -9.68 -23.15 -9.48
C VAL A 218 -8.26 -22.61 -9.41
N ARG A 219 -7.61 -22.72 -8.24
CA ARG A 219 -6.21 -22.31 -8.07
C ARG A 219 -5.34 -23.53 -7.85
N ILE A 220 -4.27 -23.64 -8.63
CA ILE A 220 -3.32 -24.76 -8.54
C ILE A 220 -2.03 -24.25 -7.90
N VAL A 221 -1.59 -24.92 -6.85
CA VAL A 221 -0.36 -24.65 -6.10
C VAL A 221 0.59 -25.83 -6.32
N ALA A 222 1.62 -25.63 -7.13
CA ALA A 222 2.51 -26.71 -7.50
C ALA A 222 4.00 -26.30 -7.40
N PRO A 223 4.87 -27.15 -6.81
CA PRO A 223 4.54 -28.18 -5.81
C PRO A 223 4.13 -27.56 -4.46
N ILE A 224 3.42 -28.31 -3.61
CA ILE A 224 3.22 -27.91 -2.21
C ILE A 224 4.57 -28.00 -1.48
N PRO A 225 5.03 -26.93 -0.81
CA PRO A 225 6.29 -26.96 -0.06
C PRO A 225 6.34 -28.11 0.94
N GLY A 226 7.35 -28.97 0.83
CA GLY A 226 7.55 -30.10 1.75
C GLY A 226 6.68 -31.33 1.48
N LYS A 227 5.85 -31.35 0.42
CA LYS A 227 5.02 -32.50 0.03
C LYS A 227 5.24 -32.88 -1.43
N ALA A 228 5.13 -34.17 -1.74
CA ALA A 228 5.17 -34.69 -3.11
C ALA A 228 3.77 -34.61 -3.78
N ALA A 229 3.13 -33.45 -3.69
CA ALA A 229 1.74 -33.24 -4.13
C ALA A 229 1.56 -31.84 -4.74
N VAL A 230 0.50 -31.70 -5.52
CA VAL A 230 -0.04 -30.46 -6.09
C VAL A 230 -1.30 -30.10 -5.31
N GLY A 231 -1.38 -28.86 -4.82
CA GLY A 231 -2.57 -28.36 -4.13
C GLY A 231 -3.56 -27.83 -5.15
N VAL A 232 -4.77 -28.39 -5.18
CA VAL A 232 -5.87 -27.90 -6.01
C VAL A 232 -6.91 -27.25 -5.10
N GLU A 233 -6.94 -25.93 -5.09
CA GLU A 233 -7.89 -25.12 -4.33
C GLU A 233 -9.18 -24.95 -5.14
N VAL A 234 -10.24 -25.60 -4.66
CA VAL A 234 -11.57 -25.57 -5.27
C VAL A 234 -12.51 -24.78 -4.34
N PRO A 235 -13.29 -23.81 -4.86
CA PRO A 235 -14.33 -23.14 -4.09
C PRO A 235 -15.30 -24.14 -3.44
N ASN A 236 -15.66 -23.88 -2.19
CA ASN A 236 -16.67 -24.69 -1.50
C ASN A 236 -18.04 -24.48 -2.16
N PRO A 237 -18.92 -25.51 -2.20
CA PRO A 237 -20.28 -25.36 -2.71
C PRO A 237 -21.08 -24.28 -1.96
N GLU A 238 -20.88 -24.19 -0.65
CA GLU A 238 -21.42 -23.13 0.21
C GLU A 238 -20.28 -22.36 0.90
N PRO A 239 -19.69 -21.33 0.27
CA PRO A 239 -18.65 -20.52 0.91
C PRO A 239 -19.16 -19.84 2.18
N GLU A 240 -18.35 -19.84 3.22
CA GLU A 240 -18.66 -19.18 4.49
C GLU A 240 -18.19 -17.72 4.50
N VAL A 241 -19.03 -16.83 5.04
CA VAL A 241 -18.62 -15.47 5.36
C VAL A 241 -17.69 -15.52 6.57
N VAL A 242 -16.52 -14.90 6.44
CA VAL A 242 -15.58 -14.70 7.56
C VAL A 242 -15.96 -13.43 8.30
N TYR A 243 -16.41 -13.55 9.54
CA TYR A 243 -16.86 -12.40 10.33
C TYR A 243 -15.68 -11.77 11.08
N LEU A 244 -15.56 -10.44 11.01
CA LEU A 244 -14.51 -9.70 11.74
C LEU A 244 -14.53 -10.00 13.23
N ARG A 245 -15.72 -10.17 13.82
CA ARG A 245 -15.90 -10.51 15.23
C ARG A 245 -15.11 -11.75 15.64
N GLU A 246 -15.12 -12.80 14.83
CA GLU A 246 -14.42 -14.04 15.13
C GLU A 246 -12.91 -13.83 15.27
N ILE A 247 -12.36 -12.90 14.50
CA ILE A 247 -10.92 -12.59 14.50
C ILE A 247 -10.61 -11.64 15.66
N VAL A 248 -11.46 -10.65 15.90
CA VAL A 248 -11.31 -9.70 17.02
C VAL A 248 -11.39 -10.43 18.36
N GLU A 249 -12.30 -11.39 18.53
CA GLU A 249 -12.42 -12.20 19.75
C GLU A 249 -11.30 -13.25 19.88
N ALA A 250 -10.61 -13.59 18.79
CA ALA A 250 -9.59 -14.63 18.81
C ALA A 250 -8.38 -14.26 19.70
N PRO A 251 -7.78 -15.25 20.41
CA PRO A 251 -6.56 -15.02 21.18
C PRO A 251 -5.42 -14.43 20.34
N ALA A 252 -5.33 -14.77 19.06
CA ALA A 252 -4.32 -14.25 18.13
C ALA A 252 -4.38 -12.72 18.02
N PHE A 253 -5.58 -12.13 18.06
CA PHE A 253 -5.76 -10.67 18.03
C PHE A 253 -5.68 -10.07 19.44
N GLN A 254 -6.45 -10.62 20.39
CA GLN A 254 -6.53 -10.11 21.76
C GLN A 254 -5.18 -10.08 22.47
N ARG A 255 -4.38 -11.15 22.31
CA ARG A 255 -3.05 -11.29 22.93
C ARG A 255 -1.92 -10.89 21.99
N SER A 256 -2.24 -10.27 20.85
CA SER A 256 -1.22 -9.78 19.93
C SER A 256 -0.28 -8.82 20.67
N ARG A 257 1.02 -8.96 20.43
CA ARG A 257 2.06 -8.03 20.89
C ARG A 257 2.47 -7.04 19.79
N GLY A 258 1.80 -7.10 18.64
CA GLY A 258 2.05 -6.17 17.54
C GLY A 258 1.69 -4.74 17.93
N GLN A 259 2.39 -3.76 17.34
CA GLN A 259 2.13 -2.35 17.64
C GLN A 259 0.89 -1.83 16.90
N LEU A 260 0.61 -2.37 15.71
CA LEU A 260 -0.55 -2.01 14.88
C LEU A 260 -1.18 -3.29 14.30
N PRO A 261 -1.81 -4.13 15.14
CA PRO A 261 -2.37 -5.41 14.70
C PRO A 261 -3.60 -5.21 13.80
N LEU A 262 -3.64 -5.95 12.70
CA LEU A 262 -4.68 -5.96 11.69
C LEU A 262 -5.33 -7.35 11.65
N ALA A 263 -6.64 -7.42 11.89
CA ALA A 263 -7.43 -8.65 11.75
C ALA A 263 -7.84 -8.84 10.28
N LEU A 264 -7.00 -9.51 9.49
CA LEU A 264 -7.13 -9.53 8.02
C LEU A 264 -8.08 -10.60 7.48
N GLY A 265 -8.34 -11.66 8.24
CA GLY A 265 -9.23 -12.73 7.80
C GLY A 265 -8.97 -14.04 8.50
N LYS A 266 -9.22 -15.13 7.77
CA LYS A 266 -8.81 -16.50 8.11
C LYS A 266 -7.97 -17.06 6.98
N ASP A 267 -7.06 -17.96 7.31
CA ASP A 267 -6.28 -18.70 6.32
C ASP A 267 -7.04 -19.89 5.73
N LEU A 268 -6.34 -20.73 4.95
CA LEU A 268 -6.89 -21.93 4.31
C LEU A 268 -7.37 -22.98 5.33
N GLU A 269 -6.87 -22.96 6.56
CA GLU A 269 -7.27 -23.87 7.63
C GLU A 269 -8.42 -23.29 8.48
N GLY A 270 -8.88 -22.07 8.15
CA GLY A 270 -9.88 -21.35 8.93
C GLY A 270 -9.31 -20.69 10.19
N THR A 271 -8.00 -20.67 10.37
CA THR A 271 -7.34 -20.07 11.53
C THR A 271 -7.34 -18.54 11.39
N PRO A 272 -7.70 -17.78 12.44
CA PRO A 272 -7.65 -16.32 12.43
C PRO A 272 -6.27 -15.78 12.03
N TYR A 273 -6.22 -14.98 10.96
CA TYR A 273 -5.00 -14.40 10.43
C TYR A 273 -4.88 -12.93 10.85
N VAL A 274 -3.88 -12.67 11.70
CA VAL A 274 -3.56 -11.34 12.24
C VAL A 274 -2.15 -10.96 11.83
N SER A 275 -1.97 -9.77 11.28
CA SER A 275 -0.65 -9.23 10.91
C SER A 275 -0.39 -7.90 11.59
N ASP A 276 0.87 -7.48 11.71
CA ASP A 276 1.26 -6.21 12.35
C ASP A 276 1.73 -5.21 11.29
N LEU A 277 0.99 -4.12 11.13
CA LEU A 277 1.33 -3.06 10.17
C LEU A 277 2.69 -2.40 10.50
N ALA A 278 3.11 -2.37 11.77
CA ALA A 278 4.42 -1.81 12.12
C ALA A 278 5.59 -2.65 11.56
N LYS A 279 5.39 -3.95 11.34
CA LYS A 279 6.36 -4.85 10.69
C LYS A 279 6.28 -4.82 9.17
N MET A 280 5.17 -4.32 8.62
CA MET A 280 4.94 -4.04 7.21
C MET A 280 4.72 -2.54 7.04
N PRO A 281 5.75 -1.71 7.24
CA PRO A 281 5.60 -0.28 7.61
C PRO A 281 4.74 0.52 6.63
N HIS A 282 4.62 0.05 5.39
CA HIS A 282 3.66 0.52 4.41
C HIS A 282 2.96 -0.67 3.74
N LEU A 283 1.66 -0.52 3.46
CA LEU A 283 0.82 -1.52 2.82
C LEU A 283 0.18 -0.94 1.55
N LEU A 284 0.28 -1.66 0.43
CA LEU A 284 -0.43 -1.37 -0.81
C LEU A 284 -1.61 -2.32 -0.98
N ILE A 285 -2.81 -1.78 -1.21
CA ILE A 285 -4.02 -2.56 -1.45
C ILE A 285 -4.53 -2.24 -2.85
N ALA A 286 -4.65 -3.25 -3.71
CA ALA A 286 -5.18 -3.14 -5.06
C ALA A 286 -6.23 -4.22 -5.30
N GLY A 287 -7.24 -3.89 -6.10
CA GLY A 287 -8.33 -4.82 -6.44
C GLY A 287 -9.36 -4.14 -7.34
N ALA A 288 -9.98 -4.92 -8.22
CA ALA A 288 -11.08 -4.45 -9.07
C ALA A 288 -12.33 -4.16 -8.23
N THR A 289 -13.30 -3.43 -8.81
CA THR A 289 -14.61 -3.24 -8.17
C THR A 289 -15.25 -4.59 -7.83
N GLY A 290 -15.79 -4.73 -6.62
CA GLY A 290 -16.39 -5.98 -6.14
C GLY A 290 -15.41 -7.01 -5.58
N SER A 291 -14.09 -6.80 -5.68
CA SER A 291 -13.09 -7.72 -5.11
C SER A 291 -12.95 -7.69 -3.58
N GLY A 292 -13.69 -6.80 -2.90
CA GLY A 292 -13.61 -6.64 -1.44
C GLY A 292 -12.61 -5.60 -0.94
N LYS A 293 -11.99 -4.80 -1.83
CA LYS A 293 -11.03 -3.73 -1.44
C LYS A 293 -11.57 -2.80 -0.34
N SER A 294 -12.79 -2.29 -0.51
CA SER A 294 -13.40 -1.37 0.44
C SER A 294 -13.71 -2.03 1.78
N VAL A 295 -14.19 -3.28 1.76
CA VAL A 295 -14.37 -4.10 2.96
C VAL A 295 -13.04 -4.31 3.69
N CYS A 296 -11.95 -4.60 2.96
CA CYS A 296 -10.61 -4.75 3.53
C CYS A 296 -10.13 -3.46 4.22
N ILE A 297 -10.33 -2.29 3.60
CA ILE A 297 -9.99 -0.99 4.21
C ILE A 297 -10.77 -0.78 5.51
N ASN A 298 -12.08 -1.02 5.50
CA ASN A 298 -12.92 -0.90 6.69
C ASN A 298 -12.50 -1.87 7.79
N THR A 299 -12.14 -3.10 7.43
CA THR A 299 -11.60 -4.11 8.35
C THR A 299 -10.30 -3.66 9.00
N ILE A 300 -9.38 -3.05 8.23
CA ILE A 300 -8.11 -2.52 8.74
C ILE A 300 -8.36 -1.39 9.74
N ILE A 301 -9.16 -0.39 9.36
CA ILE A 301 -9.49 0.75 10.23
C ILE A 301 -10.16 0.27 11.52
N THR A 302 -11.15 -0.63 11.39
CA THR A 302 -11.88 -1.18 12.53
C THR A 302 -10.96 -1.98 13.45
N SER A 303 -10.06 -2.81 12.90
CA SER A 303 -9.06 -3.54 13.69
C SER A 303 -8.24 -2.60 14.57
N LEU A 304 -7.77 -1.50 13.98
CA LEU A 304 -6.97 -0.51 14.69
C LEU A 304 -7.77 0.20 15.79
N ILE A 305 -9.04 0.54 15.55
CA ILE A 305 -9.92 1.18 16.54
C ILE A 305 -10.23 0.24 17.71
N TYR A 306 -10.44 -1.05 17.45
CA TYR A 306 -10.64 -2.05 18.50
C TYR A 306 -9.39 -2.27 19.36
N ARG A 307 -8.21 -1.83 18.91
CA ARG A 307 -6.95 -1.96 19.65
C ARG A 307 -6.47 -0.67 20.29
N HIS A 308 -6.72 0.48 19.68
CA HIS A 308 -6.06 1.73 20.03
C HIS A 308 -7.03 2.85 20.38
N SER A 309 -6.68 3.60 21.43
CA SER A 309 -7.33 4.86 21.77
C SER A 309 -6.83 6.00 20.87
N PRO A 310 -7.53 7.15 20.81
CA PRO A 310 -7.04 8.34 20.10
C PRO A 310 -5.69 8.90 20.58
N GLU A 311 -5.23 8.50 21.77
CA GLU A 311 -3.92 8.89 22.29
C GLU A 311 -2.80 8.01 21.72
N THR A 312 -3.09 6.72 21.52
CA THR A 312 -2.13 5.73 21.02
C THR A 312 -2.13 5.62 19.49
N LEU A 313 -3.19 6.06 18.82
CA LEU A 313 -3.32 6.06 17.36
C LEU A 313 -3.99 7.34 16.86
N ARG A 314 -3.41 7.93 15.82
CA ARG A 314 -4.01 9.00 15.03
C ARG A 314 -4.07 8.64 13.56
N LEU A 315 -5.20 8.96 12.92
CA LEU A 315 -5.47 8.66 11.52
C LEU A 315 -5.50 9.94 10.68
N LEU A 316 -4.96 9.82 9.46
CA LEU A 316 -5.15 10.74 8.36
C LEU A 316 -5.87 9.98 7.26
N LEU A 317 -7.10 10.36 6.96
CA LEU A 317 -7.91 9.71 5.95
C LEU A 317 -8.07 10.64 4.75
N ILE A 318 -7.81 10.11 3.56
CA ILE A 318 -7.91 10.82 2.28
C ILE A 318 -8.83 10.00 1.38
N ASP A 319 -9.98 10.56 1.02
CA ASP A 319 -10.98 9.95 0.15
C ASP A 319 -11.44 10.93 -0.94
N PRO A 320 -10.70 11.01 -2.06
CA PRO A 320 -11.03 11.96 -3.12
C PRO A 320 -12.35 11.64 -3.84
N LYS A 321 -12.92 10.45 -3.61
CA LYS A 321 -14.20 10.04 -4.22
C LYS A 321 -15.38 10.20 -3.27
N MET A 322 -15.13 10.45 -1.98
CA MET A 322 -16.15 10.56 -0.93
C MET A 322 -17.05 9.32 -0.79
N VAL A 323 -16.59 8.13 -1.18
CA VAL A 323 -17.43 6.93 -1.19
C VAL A 323 -17.20 6.05 0.04
N GLU A 324 -15.95 5.96 0.51
CA GLU A 324 -15.54 4.85 1.38
C GLU A 324 -15.24 5.34 2.80
N LEU A 325 -14.59 6.49 2.95
CA LEU A 325 -14.04 6.91 4.24
C LEU A 325 -14.84 8.02 4.93
N SER A 326 -15.78 8.65 4.22
CA SER A 326 -16.61 9.74 4.76
C SER A 326 -17.35 9.34 6.04
N MET A 327 -17.72 8.05 6.19
CA MET A 327 -18.38 7.51 7.38
C MET A 327 -17.53 7.59 8.66
N TYR A 328 -16.21 7.80 8.54
CA TYR A 328 -15.30 7.92 9.66
C TYR A 328 -15.09 9.37 10.13
N GLY A 329 -15.81 10.35 9.56
CA GLY A 329 -15.61 11.78 9.80
C GLY A 329 -15.67 12.23 11.27
N ASP A 330 -16.39 11.49 12.11
CA ASP A 330 -16.58 11.81 13.53
C ASP A 330 -15.65 11.01 14.46
N LEU A 331 -14.73 10.20 13.92
CA LEU A 331 -13.82 9.42 14.77
C LEU A 331 -12.87 10.33 15.56
N PRO A 332 -12.75 10.14 16.89
CA PRO A 332 -11.84 10.93 17.71
C PRO A 332 -10.35 10.68 17.38
N HIS A 333 -10.06 9.58 16.68
CA HIS A 333 -8.73 9.23 16.17
C HIS A 333 -8.27 10.12 15.01
N LEU A 334 -9.19 10.82 14.33
CA LEU A 334 -8.80 11.69 13.22
C LEU A 334 -7.90 12.83 13.71
N ARG A 335 -6.83 13.08 12.95
CA ARG A 335 -5.99 14.27 13.15
C ARG A 335 -6.49 15.47 12.36
N HIS A 336 -7.17 15.20 11.25
CA HIS A 336 -7.81 16.16 10.35
C HIS A 336 -9.13 15.54 9.86
N PRO A 337 -10.16 16.34 9.55
CA PRO A 337 -11.33 15.85 8.81
C PRO A 337 -10.92 15.04 7.56
N VAL A 338 -11.77 14.10 7.15
CA VAL A 338 -11.53 13.28 5.95
C VAL A 338 -11.28 14.20 4.76
N VAL A 339 -10.10 14.08 4.16
CA VAL A 339 -9.66 14.96 3.08
C VAL A 339 -10.20 14.46 1.77
N THR A 340 -10.86 15.34 1.03
CA THR A 340 -11.49 14.99 -0.25
C THR A 340 -10.86 15.75 -1.41
N ASP A 341 -10.33 16.94 -1.15
CA ASP A 341 -9.64 17.73 -2.17
C ASP A 341 -8.20 17.22 -2.39
N PRO A 342 -7.75 17.03 -3.66
CA PRO A 342 -6.39 16.58 -3.96
C PRO A 342 -5.27 17.56 -3.55
N GLU A 343 -5.52 18.87 -3.56
CA GLU A 343 -4.54 19.87 -3.13
C GLU A 343 -4.36 19.83 -1.61
N ASP A 344 -5.47 19.67 -0.88
CA ASP A 344 -5.46 19.44 0.57
C ASP A 344 -4.77 18.11 0.93
N ALA A 345 -4.99 17.06 0.13
CA ALA A 345 -4.31 15.78 0.32
C ALA A 345 -2.79 15.94 0.23
N ALA A 346 -2.29 16.74 -0.72
CA ALA A 346 -0.87 17.05 -0.83
C ALA A 346 -0.36 17.85 0.38
N LEU A 347 -1.16 18.76 0.95
CA LEU A 347 -0.81 19.48 2.18
C LEU A 347 -0.70 18.53 3.38
N VAL A 348 -1.64 17.61 3.54
CA VAL A 348 -1.63 16.61 4.63
C VAL A 348 -0.43 15.68 4.54
N LEU A 349 -0.07 15.22 3.33
CA LEU A 349 1.14 14.41 3.14
C LEU A 349 2.42 15.20 3.45
N ARG A 350 2.50 16.48 3.06
CA ARG A 350 3.62 17.36 3.46
C ARG A 350 3.70 17.54 4.98
N TRP A 351 2.56 17.65 5.66
CA TRP A 351 2.53 17.68 7.12
C TRP A 351 3.04 16.37 7.74
N ALA A 352 2.70 15.21 7.16
CA ALA A 352 3.19 13.93 7.65
C ALA A 352 4.73 13.82 7.56
N VAL A 353 5.34 14.36 6.50
CA VAL A 353 6.80 14.47 6.36
C VAL A 353 7.38 15.37 7.45
N TYR A 354 6.80 16.55 7.69
CA TYR A 354 7.24 17.45 8.74
C TYR A 354 7.16 16.80 10.15
N GLU A 355 6.05 16.12 10.46
CA GLU A 355 5.89 15.42 11.74
C GLU A 355 6.89 14.26 11.88
N MET A 356 7.21 13.56 10.79
CA MET A 356 8.27 12.54 10.79
C MET A 356 9.64 13.15 11.11
N GLU A 357 10.04 14.25 10.48
CA GLU A 357 11.30 14.94 10.75
C GLU A 357 11.38 15.44 12.20
N ARG A 358 10.29 16.07 12.68
CA ARG A 358 10.17 16.51 14.08
C ARG A 358 10.35 15.34 15.05
N ARG A 359 9.78 14.17 14.74
CA ARG A 359 9.96 12.96 15.56
C ARG A 359 11.40 12.48 15.51
N TYR A 360 12.05 12.44 14.36
CA TYR A 360 13.47 12.06 14.28
C TYR A 360 14.36 12.95 15.14
N GLU A 361 14.13 14.26 15.13
CA GLU A 361 14.85 15.18 16.00
C GLU A 361 14.61 14.87 17.48
N LEU A 362 13.35 14.70 17.87
CA LEU A 362 12.97 14.34 19.25
C LEU A 362 13.62 13.02 19.70
N LEU A 363 13.63 12.00 18.83
CA LEU A 363 14.25 10.71 19.10
C LEU A 363 15.77 10.83 19.25
N SER A 364 16.42 11.59 18.36
CA SER A 364 17.86 11.85 18.39
C SER A 364 18.29 12.57 19.67
N GLN A 365 17.59 13.66 20.04
CA GLN A 365 17.88 14.44 21.25
C GLN A 365 17.73 13.61 22.53
N ASN A 366 16.87 12.58 22.51
CA ASN A 366 16.62 11.69 23.63
C ASN A 366 17.38 10.36 23.53
N SER A 367 18.23 10.18 22.51
CA SER A 367 19.04 8.97 22.31
C SER A 367 18.20 7.68 22.35
N VAL A 368 17.08 7.69 21.62
CA VAL A 368 16.18 6.55 21.42
C VAL A 368 16.11 6.21 19.93
N ARG A 369 15.86 4.94 19.60
CA ARG A 369 15.86 4.46 18.21
C ARG A 369 14.47 4.36 17.59
N SER A 370 13.42 4.38 18.41
CA SER A 370 12.05 4.20 17.96
C SER A 370 11.06 5.00 18.79
N ILE A 371 9.88 5.25 18.22
CA ILE A 371 8.76 5.87 18.94
C ILE A 371 8.28 5.00 20.12
N ALA A 372 8.36 3.68 19.99
CA ALA A 372 7.99 2.77 21.08
C ALA A 372 8.92 2.95 22.29
N GLU A 373 10.23 2.98 22.05
CA GLU A 373 11.22 3.23 23.10
C GLU A 373 11.05 4.62 23.72
N PHE A 374 10.78 5.64 22.89
CA PHE A 374 10.49 6.99 23.38
C PHE A 374 9.28 7.01 24.33
N ASN A 375 8.17 6.43 23.89
CA ASN A 375 6.93 6.37 24.66
C ASN A 375 7.10 5.58 25.96
N GLN A 376 7.87 4.49 25.94
CA GLN A 376 8.20 3.73 27.14
C GLN A 376 8.95 4.61 28.16
N ARG A 377 9.95 5.38 27.73
CA ARG A 377 10.67 6.30 28.63
C ARG A 377 9.75 7.38 29.20
N VAL A 378 8.78 7.87 28.42
CA VAL A 378 7.75 8.80 28.91
C VAL A 378 6.91 8.14 30.00
N ALA A 379 6.43 6.91 29.78
CA ALA A 379 5.61 6.17 30.73
C ALA A 379 6.36 5.84 32.04
N GLU A 380 7.66 5.54 31.94
CA GLU A 380 8.55 5.33 33.09
C GLU A 380 8.92 6.62 33.84
N GLY A 381 8.43 7.79 33.38
CA GLY A 381 8.71 9.09 34.00
C GLY A 381 10.16 9.56 33.86
N LYS A 382 10.91 9.01 32.90
CA LYS A 382 12.31 9.41 32.67
C LYS A 382 12.35 10.86 32.15
N PRO A 383 13.34 11.67 32.58
CA PRO A 383 13.48 13.03 32.09
C PRO A 383 13.84 13.00 30.60
N LEU A 384 13.01 13.65 29.78
CA LEU A 384 13.21 13.76 28.34
C LEU A 384 13.37 15.22 27.92
N ARG A 385 14.25 15.45 26.94
CA ARG A 385 14.42 16.75 26.30
C ARG A 385 13.22 17.03 25.41
N ARG A 386 12.64 18.22 25.55
CA ARG A 386 11.57 18.72 24.67
C ARG A 386 12.21 19.46 23.51
N VAL A 387 11.78 19.17 22.30
CA VAL A 387 12.03 20.02 21.14
C VAL A 387 11.05 21.19 21.24
N GLU A 388 11.55 22.39 21.53
CA GLU A 388 10.74 23.60 21.38
C GLU A 388 10.49 23.81 19.89
N PRO A 389 9.22 23.98 19.44
CA PRO A 389 8.95 24.26 18.05
C PRO A 389 9.56 25.61 17.66
N HIS A 390 10.43 25.60 16.64
CA HIS A 390 11.01 26.80 16.04
C HIS A 390 9.99 27.66 15.27
#